data_AF-A0A3D4W897-F1
#
_entry.id   AF-A0A3D4W897-F1
#
_cell.length_a   1.000
_cell.length_b   1.000
_cell.length_c   1.000
_cell.angle_alpha   90.00
_cell.angle_beta   90.00
_cell.angle_gamma   90.00
#
_symmetry.space_group_name_H-M   'P 1'
#
loop_
_entity.id
_entity.type
_entity.pdbx_description
1 polymer ?
#
loop_
_entity_poly.entity_id
_entity_poly.type
_entity_poly.pdbx_seq_one_letter_code
_entity_poly.pdbx_strand_id
1 'polypeptide(L)'
;MHTLKRYIELLEQSLVIFRLSLLSGNLRNEISKGQKIYFNDSGIRNAIIRNFSSLSIRNDVGALWENICISERFKYNSNQGQSVNTYFWRSYFSREVDYIEEKDGLITAFEFKYSPKKHAQLPNIFRQAYPDAIYKVVNTNNYIHESFS
;
A
#
# COMPACT_ATOMS: atom_id res chain seq x y z
N MET A 1 -28.89 -4.06 4.06
CA MET A 1 -27.64 -3.28 4.28
C MET A 1 -26.69 -3.53 3.10
N HIS A 2 -26.98 -2.94 1.93
CA HIS A 2 -26.30 -3.22 0.63
C HIS A 2 -25.58 -2.00 0.03
N THR A 3 -25.62 -0.85 0.70
CA THR A 3 -25.24 0.44 0.11
C THR A 3 -23.72 0.67 0.08
N LEU A 4 -23.01 0.43 1.18
CA LEU A 4 -21.56 0.68 1.26
C LEU A 4 -20.77 -0.16 0.24
N LYS A 5 -21.04 -1.47 0.17
CA LYS A 5 -20.40 -2.36 -0.80
C LYS A 5 -20.66 -1.89 -2.24
N ARG A 6 -21.90 -1.53 -2.55
CA ARG A 6 -22.28 -0.98 -3.85
C ARG A 6 -21.54 0.32 -4.17
N TYR A 7 -21.39 1.23 -3.21
CA TYR A 7 -20.64 2.47 -3.42
C TYR A 7 -19.15 2.19 -3.69
N ILE A 8 -18.54 1.28 -2.94
CA ILE A 8 -17.14 0.87 -3.18
C ILE A 8 -17.00 0.26 -4.59
N GLU A 9 -17.92 -0.63 -4.99
CA GLU A 9 -17.92 -1.23 -6.33
C GLU A 9 -18.06 -0.17 -7.43
N LEU A 10 -18.97 0.79 -7.28
CA LEU A 10 -19.14 1.88 -8.24
C LEU A 10 -17.90 2.77 -8.33
N LEU A 11 -17.29 3.12 -7.20
CA LEU A 11 -16.08 3.94 -7.15
C LEU A 11 -14.86 3.22 -7.73
N GLU A 12 -14.77 1.89 -7.57
CA GLU A 12 -13.71 1.09 -8.17
C GLU A 12 -13.91 0.93 -9.69
N GLN A 13 -15.14 0.66 -10.15
CA GLN A 13 -15.47 0.57 -11.59
C GLN A 13 -15.27 1.90 -12.33
N SER A 14 -15.42 3.03 -11.63
CA SER A 14 -15.15 4.37 -12.15
C SER A 14 -13.68 4.80 -12.00
N LEU A 15 -12.80 3.89 -11.56
CA LEU A 15 -11.37 4.13 -11.36
C LEU A 15 -11.06 5.27 -10.37
N VAL A 16 -11.99 5.60 -9.46
CA VAL A 16 -11.75 6.60 -8.41
C VAL A 16 -10.90 6.00 -7.29
N ILE A 17 -11.18 4.76 -6.93
CA ILE A 17 -10.46 3.99 -5.92
C ILE A 17 -10.01 2.64 -6.46
N PHE A 18 -9.10 1.99 -5.74
CA PHE A 18 -8.80 0.57 -5.88
C PHE A 18 -8.66 -0.08 -4.51
N ARG A 19 -8.86 -1.41 -4.47
CA ARG A 19 -8.75 -2.20 -3.25
C ARG A 19 -7.43 -2.96 -3.22
N LEU A 20 -6.74 -2.89 -2.09
CA LEU A 20 -5.57 -3.70 -1.79
C LEU A 20 -5.99 -4.80 -0.81
N SER A 21 -5.89 -6.05 -1.24
CA SER A 21 -6.29 -7.21 -0.45
C SER A 21 -5.20 -7.60 0.53
N LEU A 22 -5.60 -8.23 1.64
CA LEU A 22 -4.66 -8.80 2.59
C LEU A 22 -3.98 -10.03 1.97
N LEU A 23 -2.66 -10.15 2.12
CA LEU A 23 -1.92 -11.35 1.77
C LEU A 23 -2.42 -12.50 2.65
N SER A 24 -3.01 -13.51 2.03
CA SER A 24 -3.54 -14.69 2.72
C SER A 24 -2.55 -15.85 2.63
N GLY A 25 -1.81 -16.11 3.70
CA GLY A 25 -0.96 -17.28 3.87
C GLY A 25 -1.54 -18.31 4.84
N ASN A 26 -0.92 -19.50 4.91
CA ASN A 26 -1.31 -20.61 5.80
C ASN A 26 -0.92 -20.39 7.28
N LEU A 27 -0.56 -19.16 7.66
CA LEU A 27 0.00 -18.89 8.98
C LEU A 27 -1.12 -18.62 9.98
N ARG A 28 -1.12 -19.39 11.07
CA ARG A 28 -2.01 -19.21 12.24
C ARG A 28 -1.99 -17.79 12.84
N ASN A 29 -1.01 -16.96 12.45
CA ASN A 29 -0.78 -15.62 12.98
C ASN A 29 -1.18 -14.47 12.02
N GLU A 30 -1.84 -14.77 10.91
CA GLU A 30 -2.37 -13.77 9.95
C GLU A 30 -3.86 -13.52 10.16
N ILE A 31 -4.29 -12.27 9.99
CA ILE A 31 -5.71 -11.93 9.95
C ILE A 31 -6.31 -12.57 8.68
N SER A 32 -7.49 -13.17 8.79
CA SER A 32 -8.05 -13.97 7.68
C SER A 32 -8.72 -13.15 6.59
N LYS A 33 -9.15 -11.90 6.88
CA LYS A 33 -9.86 -11.03 5.93
C LYS A 33 -9.58 -9.55 6.23
N GLY A 34 -9.19 -8.79 5.21
CA GLY A 34 -9.00 -7.35 5.29
C GLY A 34 -8.85 -6.72 3.90
N GLN A 35 -9.30 -5.49 3.76
CA GLN A 35 -9.11 -4.68 2.56
C GLN A 35 -8.69 -3.27 2.96
N LYS A 36 -7.65 -2.75 2.31
CA LYS A 36 -7.33 -1.31 2.31
C LYS A 36 -7.89 -0.70 1.03
N ILE A 37 -8.33 0.55 1.12
CA ILE A 37 -8.87 1.30 -0.03
C ILE A 37 -7.98 2.50 -0.24
N TYR A 38 -7.52 2.68 -1.48
CA TYR A 38 -6.69 3.81 -1.89
C TYR A 38 -7.33 4.54 -3.07
N PHE A 39 -7.06 5.83 -3.18
CA PHE A 39 -7.49 6.62 -4.33
C PHE A 39 -6.49 6.44 -5.47
N ASN A 40 -6.98 6.36 -6.71
CA ASN A 40 -6.11 6.42 -7.88
C ASN A 40 -5.50 7.82 -8.06
N ASP A 41 -6.20 8.87 -7.61
CA ASP A 41 -5.78 10.26 -7.72
C ASP A 41 -5.82 10.94 -6.34
N SER A 42 -4.67 11.47 -5.90
CA SER A 42 -4.55 12.13 -4.60
C SER A 42 -5.22 13.51 -4.54
N GLY A 43 -5.44 14.16 -5.69
CA GLY A 43 -6.26 15.36 -5.84
C GLY A 43 -7.73 15.09 -5.52
N ILE A 44 -8.31 13.99 -6.02
CA ILE A 44 -9.67 13.57 -5.66
C ILE A 44 -9.78 13.31 -4.15
N ARG A 45 -8.82 12.56 -3.58
CA ARG A 45 -8.74 12.35 -2.13
C ARG A 45 -8.76 13.67 -1.36
N ASN A 46 -7.89 14.62 -1.76
CA ASN A 46 -7.75 15.93 -1.12
C ASN A 46 -9.01 16.79 -1.27
N ALA A 47 -9.69 16.72 -2.42
CA ALA A 47 -10.96 17.40 -2.66
C ALA A 47 -12.06 16.92 -1.72
N ILE A 48 -12.19 15.61 -1.53
CA ILE A 48 -13.19 14.99 -0.65
C ILE A 48 -12.99 15.43 0.81
N ILE A 49 -11.74 15.46 1.28
CA ILE A 49 -11.43 15.92 2.65
C ILE A 49 -11.29 17.45 2.75
N ARG A 50 -11.50 18.19 1.65
CA ARG A 50 -11.36 19.65 1.54
C ARG A 50 -10.04 20.18 2.09
N ASN A 51 -8.96 19.43 1.87
CA ASN A 51 -7.65 19.77 2.40
C ASN A 51 -6.63 19.85 1.26
N PHE A 52 -6.34 21.08 0.83
CA PHE A 52 -5.26 21.42 -0.10
C PHE A 52 -4.16 22.25 0.58
N SER A 53 -4.16 22.26 1.91
CA SER A 53 -3.16 22.95 2.71
C SER A 53 -1.74 22.47 2.38
N SER A 54 -0.75 23.35 2.57
CA SER A 54 0.67 22.99 2.47
C SER A 54 0.98 21.75 3.32
N LEU A 55 1.85 20.88 2.82
CA LEU A 55 2.25 19.64 3.50
C LEU A 55 2.78 19.89 4.92
N SER A 56 3.40 21.05 5.18
CA SER A 56 3.98 21.40 6.49
C SER A 56 2.95 21.52 7.61
N ILE A 57 1.68 21.77 7.30
CA ILE A 57 0.61 21.98 8.29
C ILE A 57 -0.45 20.87 8.27
N ARG A 58 -0.24 19.83 7.47
CA ARG A 58 -1.14 18.68 7.37
C ARG A 58 -0.79 17.62 8.40
N ASN A 59 -1.82 17.01 8.99
CA ASN A 59 -1.64 15.89 9.92
C ASN A 59 -1.71 14.51 9.23
N ASP A 60 -2.05 14.46 7.94
CA ASP A 60 -2.25 13.23 7.16
C ASP A 60 -1.14 12.97 6.12
N VAL A 61 -0.01 13.68 6.19
CA VAL A 61 1.07 13.59 5.18
C VAL A 61 1.57 12.15 4.98
N GLY A 62 1.66 11.37 6.06
CA GLY A 62 2.05 9.96 5.98
C GLY A 62 1.06 9.13 5.16
N ALA A 63 -0.24 9.28 5.41
CA ALA A 63 -1.29 8.56 4.68
C ALA A 63 -1.42 9.04 3.23
N LEU A 64 -1.20 10.34 2.98
CA LEU A 64 -1.14 10.89 1.62
C LEU A 64 0.06 10.30 0.85
N TRP A 65 1.23 10.24 1.48
CA TRP A 65 2.44 9.65 0.90
C TRP A 65 2.25 8.17 0.56
N GLU A 66 1.72 7.38 1.51
CA GLU A 66 1.40 5.97 1.28
C GLU A 66 0.46 5.79 0.09
N ASN A 67 -0.63 6.57 0.03
CA ASN A 67 -1.56 6.50 -1.09
C ASN A 67 -0.86 6.80 -2.42
N ILE A 68 -0.04 7.85 -2.49
CA ILE A 68 0.68 8.22 -3.73
C ILE A 68 1.61 7.08 -4.15
N CYS A 69 2.43 6.57 -3.23
CA CYS A 69 3.39 5.52 -3.57
C CYS A 69 2.71 4.24 -4.07
N ILE A 70 1.65 3.79 -3.37
CA ILE A 70 0.91 2.59 -3.76
C ILE A 70 0.18 2.81 -5.09
N SER A 71 -0.48 3.96 -5.28
CA SER A 71 -1.20 4.25 -6.55
C SER A 71 -0.25 4.31 -7.73
N GLU A 72 0.92 4.93 -7.58
CA GLU A 72 1.90 5.03 -8.66
C GLU A 72 2.56 3.68 -8.96
N ARG A 73 2.84 2.85 -7.93
CA ARG A 73 3.36 1.50 -8.16
C ARG A 73 2.35 0.60 -8.85
N PHE A 74 1.07 0.68 -8.45
CA PHE A 74 -0.03 -0.02 -9.11
C PHE A 74 -0.15 0.35 -10.59
N LYS A 75 -0.12 1.66 -10.90
CA LYS A 75 -0.12 2.16 -12.29
C LYS A 75 1.12 1.73 -13.06
N TYR A 76 2.30 1.76 -12.44
CA TYR A 76 3.54 1.33 -13.06
C TYR A 76 3.48 -0.13 -13.51
N ASN A 77 3.07 -1.03 -12.62
CA ASN A 77 2.95 -2.46 -12.94
C ASN A 77 1.96 -2.68 -14.10
N SER A 78 0.82 -1.99 -14.07
CA SER A 78 -0.19 -2.07 -15.14
C SER A 78 0.35 -1.54 -16.47
N ASN A 79 1.02 -0.37 -16.48
CA ASN A 79 1.58 0.25 -17.68
C ASN A 79 2.72 -0.56 -18.30
N GLN A 80 3.49 -1.28 -17.48
CA GLN A 80 4.56 -2.18 -17.93
C GLN A 80 4.04 -3.57 -18.34
N GLY A 81 2.72 -3.81 -18.28
CA GLY A 81 2.13 -5.11 -18.59
C GLY A 81 2.60 -6.22 -17.66
N GLN A 82 3.05 -5.89 -16.45
CA GLN A 82 3.57 -6.88 -15.52
C GLN A 82 2.41 -7.59 -14.79
N SER A 83 2.43 -8.92 -14.81
CA SER A 83 1.54 -9.73 -14.00
C SER A 83 2.09 -9.83 -12.59
N VAL A 84 1.72 -8.89 -11.72
CA VAL A 84 2.15 -8.82 -10.31
C VAL A 84 0.92 -8.90 -9.42
N ASN A 85 0.94 -9.81 -8.46
CA ASN A 85 -0.09 -9.84 -7.43
C ASN A 85 0.26 -8.81 -6.35
N THR A 86 -0.72 -8.01 -5.92
CA THR A 86 -0.48 -6.92 -4.98
C THR A 86 -1.30 -7.06 -3.71
N TYR A 87 -0.66 -6.90 -2.56
CA TYR A 87 -1.27 -7.11 -1.25
C TYR A 87 -0.80 -6.07 -0.22
N PHE A 88 -1.43 -6.07 0.95
CA PHE A 88 -0.80 -5.60 2.19
C PHE A 88 -0.71 -6.79 3.15
N TRP A 89 0.05 -6.66 4.25
CA TRP A 89 0.08 -7.69 5.28
C TRP A 89 -0.15 -7.11 6.67
N ARG A 90 -0.82 -7.88 7.53
CA ARG A 90 -1.06 -7.54 8.93
C ARG A 90 -1.09 -8.79 9.80
N SER A 91 -0.38 -8.78 10.92
CA SER A 91 -0.45 -9.84 11.94
C SER A 91 -1.57 -9.60 12.96
N TYR A 92 -1.94 -10.62 13.75
CA TYR A 92 -2.87 -10.43 14.89
C TYR A 92 -2.39 -9.37 15.90
N PHE A 93 -1.08 -9.20 16.05
CA PHE A 93 -0.48 -8.20 16.94
C PHE A 93 -0.37 -6.81 16.28
N SER A 94 -1.14 -6.55 15.23
CA SER A 94 -1.21 -5.25 14.53
C SER A 94 0.14 -4.73 14.00
N ARG A 95 1.07 -5.64 13.67
CA ARG A 95 2.23 -5.29 12.84
C ARG A 95 1.81 -5.34 11.38
N GLU A 96 2.35 -4.44 10.56
CA GLU A 96 1.96 -4.29 9.16
C GLU A 96 3.15 -4.26 8.22
N VAL A 97 2.89 -4.61 6.97
CA VAL A 97 3.68 -4.24 5.79
C VAL A 97 2.71 -3.51 4.86
N ASP A 98 3.07 -2.29 4.46
CA ASP A 98 2.16 -1.38 3.77
C ASP A 98 1.71 -1.93 2.40
N TYR A 99 2.67 -2.47 1.63
CA TYR A 99 2.42 -2.98 0.28
C TYR A 99 3.36 -4.13 -0.05
N ILE A 100 2.86 -5.11 -0.77
CA ILE A 100 3.56 -6.32 -1.16
C ILE A 100 3.28 -6.57 -2.63
N GLU A 101 4.35 -6.91 -3.34
CA GLU A 101 4.29 -7.45 -4.69
C GLU A 101 4.78 -8.89 -4.68
N GLU A 102 3.99 -9.78 -5.24
CA GLU A 102 4.39 -11.15 -5.52
C GLU A 102 4.46 -11.33 -7.04
N LYS A 103 5.64 -11.74 -7.51
CA LYS A 103 5.90 -12.01 -8.93
C LYS A 103 6.79 -13.25 -9.02
N ASP A 104 6.34 -14.25 -9.79
CA ASP A 104 7.07 -15.50 -10.00
C ASP A 104 7.49 -16.22 -8.69
N GLY A 105 6.65 -16.11 -7.65
CA GLY A 105 6.89 -16.67 -6.32
C GLY A 105 7.86 -15.86 -5.44
N LEU A 106 8.43 -14.76 -5.96
CA LEU A 106 9.26 -13.83 -5.20
C LEU A 106 8.40 -12.71 -4.61
N ILE A 107 8.59 -12.46 -3.31
CA ILE A 107 7.90 -11.41 -2.57
C ILE A 107 8.82 -10.19 -2.41
N THR A 108 8.32 -9.02 -2.80
CA THR A 108 8.90 -7.72 -2.45
C THR A 108 7.94 -6.98 -1.53
N ALA A 109 8.38 -6.74 -0.30
CA ALA A 109 7.68 -5.98 0.72
C ALA A 109 8.16 -4.52 0.73
N PHE A 110 7.21 -3.60 0.74
CA PHE A 110 7.45 -2.17 0.74
C PHE A 110 6.89 -1.53 2.01
N GLU A 111 7.66 -0.61 2.57
CA GLU A 111 7.22 0.30 3.62
C GLU A 111 7.35 1.74 3.13
N PHE A 112 6.32 2.56 3.34
CA PHE A 112 6.33 3.95 2.92
C PHE A 112 6.50 4.89 4.11
N LYS A 113 7.52 5.74 4.06
CA LYS A 113 7.79 6.76 5.07
C LYS A 113 8.03 8.10 4.39
N TYR A 114 7.17 9.08 4.64
CA TYR A 114 7.36 10.42 4.06
C TYR A 114 8.71 11.04 4.45
N SER A 115 9.11 10.93 5.72
CA SER A 115 10.39 11.49 6.18
C SER A 115 11.52 10.48 6.05
N PRO A 116 12.65 10.82 5.39
CA PRO A 116 13.84 9.97 5.30
C PRO A 116 14.48 9.65 6.66
N LYS A 117 14.18 10.46 7.70
CA LYS A 117 14.69 10.26 9.05
C LYS A 117 13.93 9.16 9.81
N LYS A 118 12.78 8.71 9.30
CA LYS A 118 12.00 7.64 9.94
C LYS A 118 12.53 6.29 9.47
N HIS A 119 13.09 5.55 10.42
CA HIS A 119 13.48 4.17 10.19
C HIS A 119 12.27 3.25 10.25
N ALA A 120 12.26 2.23 9.41
CA ALA A 120 11.32 1.13 9.46
C ALA A 120 12.09 -0.18 9.37
N GLN A 121 11.56 -1.20 10.02
CA GLN A 121 12.12 -2.55 10.00
C GLN A 121 10.99 -3.51 9.67
N LEU A 122 11.30 -4.48 8.82
CA LEU A 122 10.38 -5.55 8.50
C LEU A 122 10.02 -6.30 9.79
N PRO A 123 8.73 -6.51 10.09
CA PRO A 123 8.33 -7.26 11.27
C PRO A 123 8.98 -8.65 11.30
N ASN A 124 9.59 -9.04 12.42
CA ASN A 124 10.26 -10.34 12.54
C ASN A 124 9.35 -11.52 12.19
N ILE A 125 8.06 -11.43 12.53
CA ILE A 125 7.06 -12.45 12.20
C ILE A 125 6.91 -12.58 10.68
N PHE A 126 6.92 -11.47 9.94
CA PHE A 126 6.86 -11.48 8.48
C PHE A 126 8.16 -12.06 7.90
N ARG A 127 9.32 -11.64 8.41
CA ARG A 127 10.62 -12.18 7.98
C ARG A 127 10.73 -13.69 8.18
N GLN A 128 10.19 -14.22 9.27
CA GLN A 128 10.18 -15.68 9.51
C GLN A 128 9.22 -16.42 8.58
N ALA A 129 8.09 -15.81 8.26
CA ALA A 129 7.10 -16.36 7.34
C ALA A 129 7.57 -16.36 5.88
N TYR A 130 8.26 -15.30 5.48
CA TYR A 130 8.73 -15.05 4.11
C TYR A 130 10.22 -14.70 4.16
N PRO A 131 11.10 -15.69 4.41
CA PRO A 131 12.54 -15.46 4.62
C PRO A 131 13.26 -14.90 3.40
N ASP A 132 12.79 -15.24 2.20
CA ASP A 132 13.35 -14.79 0.93
C ASP A 132 12.73 -13.47 0.44
N ALA A 133 11.86 -12.84 1.24
CA ALA A 133 11.23 -11.58 0.86
C ALA A 133 12.25 -10.44 0.84
N ILE A 134 12.27 -9.69 -0.26
CA ILE A 134 13.03 -8.44 -0.37
C ILE A 134 12.25 -7.36 0.38
N TYR A 135 12.93 -6.56 1.21
CA TYR A 135 12.30 -5.45 1.93
C TYR A 135 12.88 -4.10 1.50
N LYS A 136 12.01 -3.22 0.99
CA LYS A 136 12.35 -1.87 0.56
C LYS A 136 11.65 -0.82 1.42
N VAL A 137 12.39 0.18 1.88
CA VAL A 137 11.83 1.35 2.57
C VAL A 137 11.89 2.56 1.63
N VAL A 138 10.72 3.08 1.29
CA VAL A 138 10.54 4.16 0.32
C VAL A 138 10.18 5.46 1.03
N ASN A 139 10.96 6.49 0.77
CA ASN A 139 10.80 7.84 1.30
C ASN A 139 11.08 8.90 0.22
N THR A 140 10.91 10.17 0.58
CA THR A 140 11.04 11.29 -0.37
C THR A 140 12.43 11.40 -1.02
N ASN A 141 13.50 10.86 -0.41
CA ASN A 141 14.84 10.90 -0.99
C ASN A 141 15.10 9.79 -2.01
N ASN A 142 14.43 8.64 -1.90
CA ASN A 142 14.72 7.45 -2.71
C ASN A 142 13.52 6.96 -3.52
N TYR A 143 12.42 7.71 -3.54
CA TYR A 143 11.16 7.33 -4.19
C TYR A 143 11.35 6.80 -5.62
N ILE A 144 11.99 7.57 -6.50
CA ILE A 144 12.18 7.16 -7.91
C ILE A 144 13.00 5.87 -8.02
N HIS A 145 14.08 5.76 -7.23
CA HIS A 145 15.00 4.62 -7.30
C HIS A 145 14.37 3.34 -6.74
N GLU A 146 13.73 3.41 -5.57
CA GLU A 146 13.20 2.23 -4.89
C GLU A 146 11.82 1.81 -5.41
N SER A 147 10.99 2.76 -5.87
CA SER A 147 9.63 2.47 -6.34
C SER A 147 9.54 2.03 -7.78
N PHE A 148 10.60 2.14 -8.59
CA PHE A 148 10.57 1.75 -10.01
C PHE A 148 11.75 0.87 -10.44
N SER A 149 12.57 0.41 -9.48
CA SER A 149 13.55 -0.66 -9.65
C SER A 149 12.92 -2.05 -9.60
#